data_AF-A0AAW1TZS7-F1
#
_entry.id   AF-A0AAW1TZS7-F1
#
_cell.length_a   1.000
_cell.length_b   1.000
_cell.length_c   1.000
_cell.angle_alpha   90.00
_cell.angle_beta   90.00
_cell.angle_gamma   90.00
#
_symmetry.space_group_name_H-M   'P 1'
#
loop_
_entity.id
_entity.type
_entity.pdbx_description
1 polymer ?
#
loop_
_entity_poly.entity_id
_entity_poly.type
_entity_poly.pdbx_seq_one_letter_code
_entity_poly.pdbx_strand_id
1 'polypeptide(L)'
;MTTKFAQHANAVKHQAAEYVEKKQAKKIMTKSVTGSLAQAQVLARIAEVKYFSTAKPGTFFARDNVSNFIKWCRICLEIIECLLFESDDLIMRKNEKHVILCLLEVARRGAKFGMLAPMLVQMERQIDREIAADQKKMGVSFNEGTVNDNHIDDDDSDSDIDDEETVLMYGPVPQIVTNDLKSLDEMVSTI
;
A
#
# COMPACT_ATOMS: atom_id res chain seq x y z
N MET A 1 10.72 -5.78 -20.25
CA MET A 1 9.86 -4.80 -19.55
C MET A 1 8.48 -5.40 -19.27
N THR A 2 7.70 -5.81 -20.27
CA THR A 2 6.32 -6.32 -20.06
C THR A 2 6.22 -7.59 -19.21
N THR A 3 7.25 -8.45 -19.25
CA THR A 3 7.34 -9.65 -18.39
C THR A 3 7.37 -9.33 -16.90
N LYS A 4 7.85 -8.13 -16.50
CA LYS A 4 7.94 -7.72 -15.10
C LYS A 4 6.56 -7.52 -14.46
N PHE A 5 5.55 -7.14 -15.24
CA PHE A 5 4.17 -7.00 -14.76
C PHE A 5 3.59 -8.35 -14.31
N ALA A 6 3.70 -9.36 -15.15
CA ALA A 6 3.25 -10.71 -14.79
C ALA A 6 4.06 -11.32 -13.65
N GLN A 7 5.39 -11.10 -13.63
CA GLN A 7 6.24 -11.50 -12.52
C GLN A 7 5.80 -10.84 -11.20
N HIS A 8 5.47 -9.55 -11.23
CA HIS A 8 4.99 -8.83 -10.06
C HIS A 8 3.64 -9.38 -9.57
N ALA A 9 2.68 -9.61 -10.47
CA ALA A 9 1.39 -10.22 -10.11
C ALA A 9 1.57 -11.60 -9.44
N ASN A 10 2.46 -12.44 -9.97
CA ASN A 10 2.76 -13.74 -9.38
C ASN A 10 3.46 -13.60 -8.02
N ALA A 11 4.35 -12.61 -7.85
CA ALA A 11 4.96 -12.32 -6.56
C ALA A 11 3.91 -11.90 -5.50
N VAL A 12 2.94 -11.04 -5.87
CA VAL A 12 1.83 -10.66 -4.99
C VAL A 12 1.03 -11.89 -4.56
N LYS A 13 0.72 -12.80 -5.50
CA LYS A 13 0.04 -14.06 -5.19
C LYS A 13 0.85 -14.91 -4.20
N HIS A 14 2.15 -15.10 -4.43
CA HIS A 14 2.98 -15.90 -3.53
C HIS A 14 3.02 -15.29 -2.13
N GLN A 15 3.17 -13.96 -2.04
CA GLN A 15 3.14 -13.27 -0.76
C GLN A 15 1.78 -13.44 -0.04
N ALA A 16 0.67 -13.37 -0.78
CA ALA A 16 -0.66 -13.60 -0.22
C ALA A 16 -0.81 -15.04 0.32
N ALA A 17 -0.25 -16.04 -0.37
CA ALA A 17 -0.24 -17.41 0.12
C ALA A 17 0.57 -17.55 1.42
N GLU A 18 1.78 -16.99 1.47
CA GLU A 18 2.58 -16.98 2.70
C GLU A 18 1.88 -16.25 3.86
N TYR A 19 1.20 -15.14 3.57
CA TYR A 19 0.44 -14.39 4.55
C TYR A 19 -0.68 -15.24 5.17
N VAL A 20 -1.41 -15.99 4.34
CA VAL A 20 -2.45 -16.93 4.80
C VAL A 20 -1.86 -18.01 5.68
N GLU A 21 -0.76 -18.64 5.27
CA GLU A 21 -0.09 -19.70 6.04
C GLU A 21 0.39 -19.17 7.40
N LYS A 22 1.04 -18.00 7.43
CA LYS A 22 1.52 -17.35 8.67
C LYS A 22 0.37 -17.06 9.63
N LYS A 23 -0.77 -16.54 9.14
CA LYS A 23 -1.95 -16.24 9.97
C LYS A 23 -2.65 -17.53 10.46
N GLN A 24 -2.70 -18.59 9.67
CA GLN A 24 -3.24 -19.90 10.07
C GLN A 24 -2.35 -20.60 11.11
N ALA A 25 -1.03 -20.58 10.92
CA ALA A 25 -0.05 -21.20 11.83
C ALA A 25 -0.04 -20.53 13.20
N LYS A 26 -0.25 -19.21 13.26
CA LYS A 26 -0.35 -18.44 14.51
C LYS A 26 -1.63 -18.73 15.33
N LYS A 27 -2.52 -19.64 14.89
CA LYS A 27 -3.80 -19.97 15.56
C LYS A 27 -4.48 -18.72 16.13
N ILE A 28 -4.69 -17.71 15.28
CA ILE A 28 -5.38 -16.48 15.70
C ILE A 28 -6.75 -16.89 16.27
N MET A 29 -6.86 -16.73 17.58
CA MET A 29 -7.97 -17.16 18.42
C MET A 29 -9.13 -16.15 18.38
N THR A 30 -9.04 -15.10 17.56
CA THR A 30 -10.12 -14.16 17.28
C THR A 30 -10.92 -14.68 16.09
N LYS A 31 -12.21 -14.94 16.27
CA LYS A 31 -13.11 -15.49 15.24
C LYS A 31 -13.38 -14.53 14.07
N SER A 32 -12.71 -13.38 14.02
CA SER A 32 -12.91 -12.37 12.98
C SER A 32 -11.84 -12.52 11.91
N VAL A 33 -12.25 -12.93 10.71
CA VAL A 33 -11.39 -12.89 9.52
C VAL A 33 -11.27 -11.41 9.13
N THR A 34 -10.08 -10.84 9.25
CA THR A 34 -9.81 -9.48 8.73
C THR A 34 -10.04 -9.45 7.22
N GLY A 35 -10.47 -8.32 6.65
CA GLY A 35 -10.68 -8.17 5.21
C GLY A 35 -9.45 -8.55 4.38
N SER A 36 -8.25 -8.25 4.91
CA SER A 36 -6.96 -8.62 4.33
C SER A 36 -6.75 -10.14 4.25
N LEU A 37 -7.13 -10.92 5.27
CA LEU A 37 -7.01 -12.38 5.25
C LEU A 37 -7.96 -13.04 4.25
N ALA A 38 -9.20 -12.56 4.17
CA ALA A 38 -10.17 -13.04 3.19
C ALA A 38 -9.66 -12.80 1.75
N GLN A 39 -9.19 -11.58 1.46
CA GLN A 39 -8.64 -11.25 0.14
C GLN A 39 -7.40 -12.10 -0.19
N ALA A 40 -6.50 -12.32 0.79
CA ALA A 40 -5.31 -13.14 0.60
C ALA A 40 -5.66 -14.61 0.28
N GLN A 41 -6.69 -15.18 0.94
CA GLN A 41 -7.18 -16.53 0.67
C GLN A 41 -7.74 -16.68 -0.75
N VAL A 42 -8.47 -15.67 -1.23
CA VAL A 42 -8.98 -15.65 -2.61
C VAL A 42 -7.80 -15.62 -3.59
N LEU A 43 -6.85 -14.69 -3.39
CA LEU A 43 -5.67 -14.55 -4.24
C LEU A 43 -4.82 -15.83 -4.31
N ALA A 44 -4.57 -16.48 -3.18
CA ALA A 44 -3.75 -17.69 -3.10
C ALA A 44 -4.30 -18.85 -3.96
N ARG A 45 -5.63 -18.91 -4.16
CA ARG A 45 -6.31 -19.95 -4.95
C ARG A 45 -6.27 -19.71 -6.46
N ILE A 46 -5.96 -18.49 -6.91
CA ILE A 46 -6.00 -18.13 -8.33
C ILE A 46 -4.74 -18.65 -9.05
N ALA A 47 -4.90 -19.08 -10.30
CA ALA A 47 -3.79 -19.49 -11.14
C ALA A 47 -2.80 -18.35 -11.39
N GLU A 48 -1.53 -18.67 -11.61
CA GLU A 48 -0.52 -17.68 -11.96
C GLU A 48 -0.83 -16.98 -13.27
N VAL A 49 -0.46 -15.70 -13.35
CA VAL A 49 -0.52 -14.91 -14.57
C VAL A 49 0.47 -15.49 -15.56
N LYS A 50 -0.06 -16.03 -16.66
CA LYS A 50 0.72 -16.54 -17.77
C LYS A 50 1.35 -15.39 -18.56
N TYR A 51 2.61 -15.55 -18.94
CA TYR A 51 3.31 -14.61 -19.79
C TYR A 51 4.32 -15.30 -20.71
N PHE A 52 4.58 -14.67 -21.85
CA PHE A 52 5.62 -15.07 -22.79
C PHE A 52 6.96 -14.46 -22.35
N SER A 53 7.88 -15.30 -21.85
CA SER A 53 9.19 -14.87 -21.35
C SER A 53 10.09 -14.28 -22.43
N THR A 54 9.90 -14.69 -23.69
CA THR A 54 10.68 -14.27 -24.85
C THR A 54 10.05 -13.09 -25.61
N ALA A 55 8.97 -12.50 -25.09
CA ALA A 55 8.29 -11.38 -25.73
C ALA A 55 9.22 -10.15 -25.85
N LYS A 56 9.42 -9.68 -27.09
CA LYS A 56 10.19 -8.46 -27.37
C LYS A 56 9.30 -7.21 -27.24
N PRO A 57 9.84 -6.05 -26.83
CA PRO A 57 9.11 -4.79 -26.84
C PRO A 57 8.46 -4.50 -28.21
N GLY A 58 7.27 -3.90 -28.22
CA GLY A 58 6.52 -3.57 -29.45
C GLY A 58 5.85 -4.75 -30.16
N THR A 59 5.98 -5.99 -29.67
CA THR A 59 5.34 -7.16 -30.26
C THR A 59 3.92 -7.40 -29.73
N PHE A 60 3.12 -8.17 -30.47
CA PHE A 60 1.80 -8.62 -29.99
C PHE A 60 1.91 -9.43 -28.68
N PHE A 61 2.94 -10.27 -28.54
CA PHE A 61 3.20 -11.00 -27.29
C PHE A 61 3.49 -10.07 -26.10
N ALA A 62 4.11 -8.91 -26.33
CA ALA A 62 4.29 -7.91 -25.28
C ALA A 62 2.96 -7.27 -24.86
N ARG A 63 2.07 -7.00 -25.82
CA ARG A 63 0.70 -6.51 -25.56
C ARG A 63 -0.15 -7.53 -24.81
N ASP A 64 -0.03 -8.81 -25.14
CA ASP A 64 -0.69 -9.91 -24.45
C ASP A 64 -0.22 -10.05 -23.00
N ASN A 65 1.09 -9.98 -22.76
CA ASN A 65 1.64 -10.00 -21.39
C ASN A 65 1.04 -8.90 -20.52
N VAL A 66 0.93 -7.67 -21.07
CA VAL A 66 0.34 -6.52 -20.37
C VAL A 66 -1.17 -6.72 -20.18
N SER A 67 -1.88 -7.22 -21.19
CA SER A 67 -3.31 -7.47 -21.11
C SER A 67 -3.66 -8.55 -20.07
N ASN A 68 -2.83 -9.59 -19.93
CA ASN A 68 -2.99 -10.60 -18.90
C ASN A 68 -2.81 -10.01 -17.49
N PHE A 69 -1.84 -9.11 -17.32
CA PHE A 69 -1.65 -8.39 -16.06
C PHE A 69 -2.86 -7.50 -15.72
N ILE A 70 -3.36 -6.70 -16.68
CA ILE A 70 -4.52 -5.82 -16.46
C ILE A 70 -5.76 -6.65 -16.06
N LYS A 71 -5.99 -7.78 -16.73
CA LYS A 71 -7.08 -8.71 -16.37
C LYS A 71 -6.92 -9.25 -14.95
N TRP A 72 -5.69 -9.61 -14.57
CA TRP A 72 -5.41 -10.06 -13.21
C TRP A 72 -5.67 -8.95 -12.18
N CYS A 73 -5.23 -7.72 -12.41
CA CYS A 73 -5.51 -6.58 -11.51
C CYS A 73 -7.01 -6.38 -11.29
N ARG A 74 -7.79 -6.43 -12.38
CA ARG A 74 -9.25 -6.28 -12.34
C ARG A 74 -9.92 -7.37 -11.51
N ILE A 75 -9.57 -8.64 -11.77
CA ILE A 75 -10.31 -9.78 -11.22
C ILE A 75 -9.80 -10.17 -9.82
N CYS A 76 -8.49 -10.06 -9.60
CA CYS A 76 -7.83 -10.65 -8.44
C CYS A 76 -7.59 -9.63 -7.33
N LEU A 77 -7.22 -8.39 -7.70
CA LEU A 77 -7.02 -7.29 -6.75
C LEU A 77 -8.21 -6.32 -6.68
N GLU A 78 -9.22 -6.51 -7.54
CA GLU A 78 -10.43 -5.67 -7.60
C GLU A 78 -10.07 -4.19 -7.75
N ILE A 79 -9.06 -3.90 -8.58
CA ILE A 79 -8.69 -2.53 -8.92
C ILE A 79 -9.79 -1.93 -9.79
N ILE A 80 -10.31 -0.80 -9.36
CA ILE A 80 -11.40 -0.09 -10.04
C ILE A 80 -11.01 0.31 -11.46
N GLU A 81 -11.97 0.27 -12.39
CA GLU A 81 -11.72 0.47 -13.83
C GLU A 81 -11.03 1.79 -14.15
N CYS A 82 -11.32 2.86 -13.40
CA CYS A 82 -10.72 4.17 -13.63
C CYS A 82 -9.22 4.25 -13.26
N LEU A 83 -8.70 3.29 -12.48
CA LEU A 83 -7.27 3.19 -12.17
C LEU A 83 -6.54 2.20 -13.09
N LEU A 84 -7.28 1.38 -13.85
CA LEU A 84 -6.67 0.47 -14.81
C LEU A 84 -6.23 1.23 -16.07
N PHE A 85 -5.11 0.80 -16.63
CA PHE A 85 -4.59 1.30 -17.91
C PHE A 85 -4.87 0.28 -19.02
N GLU A 86 -4.77 0.73 -20.27
CA GLU A 86 -4.84 -0.13 -21.45
C GLU A 86 -3.45 -0.62 -21.86
N SER A 87 -3.39 -1.77 -22.54
CA SER A 87 -2.11 -2.28 -23.06
C SER A 87 -1.38 -1.27 -23.97
N ASP A 88 -2.12 -0.44 -24.72
CA ASP A 88 -1.53 0.61 -25.55
C ASP A 88 -0.96 1.78 -24.76
N ASP A 89 -1.49 2.09 -23.57
CA ASP A 89 -0.96 3.16 -22.71
C ASP A 89 0.52 2.97 -22.41
N LEU A 90 0.90 1.72 -22.18
CA LEU A 90 2.27 1.31 -21.91
C LEU A 90 3.07 1.06 -23.20
N ILE A 91 2.52 0.29 -24.14
CA ILE A 91 3.28 -0.13 -25.34
C ILE A 91 3.59 1.05 -26.26
N MET A 92 2.61 1.95 -26.44
CA MET A 92 2.77 3.15 -27.26
C MET A 92 3.26 4.35 -26.45
N ARG A 93 3.47 4.19 -25.13
CA ARG A 93 3.85 5.25 -24.20
C ARG A 93 2.95 6.48 -24.26
N LYS A 94 1.66 6.28 -24.54
CA LYS A 94 0.68 7.37 -24.69
C LYS A 94 0.15 7.88 -23.35
N ASN A 95 0.18 7.05 -22.30
CA ASN A 95 -0.46 7.41 -21.03
C ASN A 95 0.25 6.79 -19.80
N GLU A 96 1.51 7.17 -19.60
CA GLU A 96 2.35 6.64 -18.50
C GLU A 96 1.75 6.91 -17.11
N LYS A 97 0.98 8.00 -16.94
CA LYS A 97 0.29 8.34 -15.69
C LYS A 97 -0.69 7.25 -15.25
N HIS A 98 -1.49 6.72 -16.18
CA HIS A 98 -2.43 5.65 -15.87
C HIS A 98 -1.71 4.36 -15.44
N VAL A 99 -0.57 4.06 -16.07
CA VAL A 99 0.28 2.92 -15.67
C VAL A 99 0.76 3.09 -14.24
N ILE A 100 1.24 4.28 -13.88
CA ILE A 100 1.73 4.58 -12.53
C ILE A 100 0.60 4.46 -11.49
N LEU A 101 -0.58 5.03 -11.76
CA LEU A 101 -1.73 4.94 -10.86
C LEU A 101 -2.14 3.49 -10.59
N CYS A 102 -2.21 2.66 -11.64
CA CYS A 102 -2.48 1.23 -11.49
C CYS A 102 -1.43 0.54 -10.62
N LEU A 103 -0.14 0.80 -10.85
CA LEU A 103 0.95 0.17 -10.09
C LEU A 103 0.98 0.60 -8.62
N LEU A 104 0.66 1.87 -8.32
CA LEU A 104 0.53 2.35 -6.94
C LEU A 104 -0.62 1.63 -6.24
N GLU A 105 -1.74 1.42 -6.92
CA GLU A 105 -2.86 0.68 -6.34
C GLU A 105 -2.52 -0.80 -6.10
N VAL A 106 -1.83 -1.45 -7.04
CA VAL A 106 -1.28 -2.80 -6.84
C VAL A 106 -0.38 -2.85 -5.60
N ALA A 107 0.48 -1.83 -5.41
CA ALA A 107 1.37 -1.76 -4.26
C ALA A 107 0.62 -1.56 -2.93
N ARG A 108 -0.44 -0.73 -2.90
CA ARG A 108 -1.31 -0.58 -1.73
C ARG A 108 -1.93 -1.91 -1.33
N ARG A 109 -2.49 -2.65 -2.31
CA ARG A 109 -3.08 -3.98 -2.07
C ARG A 109 -2.04 -5.00 -1.64
N GLY A 110 -0.89 -5.06 -2.31
CA GLY A 110 0.21 -5.98 -1.97
C GLY A 110 0.80 -5.74 -0.57
N ALA A 111 0.85 -4.48 -0.12
CA ALA A 111 1.35 -4.12 1.21
C ALA A 111 0.51 -4.71 2.35
N LYS A 112 -0.79 -4.97 2.12
CA LYS A 112 -1.65 -5.67 3.09
C LYS A 112 -1.20 -7.11 3.36
N PHE A 113 -0.44 -7.71 2.45
CA PHE A 113 0.13 -9.06 2.58
C PHE A 113 1.59 -9.05 3.04
N GLY A 114 2.14 -7.88 3.36
CA GLY A 114 3.52 -7.72 3.80
C GLY A 114 4.54 -7.49 2.67
N MET A 115 4.11 -7.14 1.45
CA MET A 115 5.04 -6.67 0.43
C MET A 115 5.57 -5.27 0.77
N LEU A 116 6.85 -5.01 0.45
CA LEU A 116 7.42 -3.67 0.57
C LEU A 116 6.73 -2.71 -0.41
N ALA A 117 6.06 -1.71 0.14
CA ALA A 117 5.43 -0.65 -0.63
C ALA A 117 6.46 0.41 -1.08
N PRO A 118 6.23 1.15 -2.18
CA PRO A 118 7.05 2.31 -2.52
C PRO A 118 6.86 3.44 -1.51
N MET A 119 7.85 4.33 -1.40
CA MET A 119 7.88 5.43 -0.42
C MET A 119 6.59 6.27 -0.43
N LEU A 120 6.01 6.54 -1.60
CA LEU A 120 4.76 7.30 -1.70
C LEU A 120 3.62 6.64 -0.91
N VAL A 121 3.43 5.33 -1.08
CA VAL A 121 2.38 4.58 -0.36
C VAL A 121 2.70 4.46 1.13
N GLN A 122 3.97 4.38 1.50
CA GLN A 122 4.37 4.38 2.91
C GLN A 122 4.05 5.72 3.58
N MET A 123 4.34 6.85 2.90
CA MET A 123 4.02 8.18 3.38
C MET A 123 2.50 8.40 3.48
N GLU A 124 1.71 7.97 2.49
CA GLU A 124 0.24 7.98 2.56
C GLU A 124 -0.26 7.31 3.85
N ARG A 125 0.18 6.06 4.11
CA ARG A 125 -0.21 5.31 5.33
C ARG A 125 0.31 5.94 6.62
N GLN A 126 1.44 6.65 6.58
CA GLN A 126 1.94 7.37 7.75
C GLN A 126 1.01 8.55 8.08
N ILE A 127 0.66 9.35 7.07
CA ILE A 127 -0.25 10.48 7.22
C ILE A 127 -1.62 10.01 7.75
N ASP A 128 -2.19 8.94 7.18
CA ASP A 128 -3.48 8.41 7.63
C ASP A 128 -3.44 7.97 9.10
N ARG A 129 -2.34 7.35 9.55
CA ARG A 129 -2.15 6.96 10.95
C ARG A 129 -2.03 8.16 11.89
N GLU A 130 -1.31 9.19 11.48
CA GLU A 130 -1.17 10.43 12.26
C GLU A 130 -2.53 11.13 12.41
N ILE A 131 -3.29 11.24 11.32
CA ILE A 131 -4.65 11.82 11.31
C ILE A 131 -5.59 11.01 12.22
N ALA A 132 -5.61 9.68 12.09
CA ALA A 132 -6.46 8.82 12.92
C ALA A 132 -6.09 8.91 14.42
N ALA A 133 -4.80 8.97 14.75
CA ALA A 133 -4.33 9.15 16.11
C ALA A 133 -4.76 10.49 16.71
N ASP A 134 -4.72 11.56 15.93
CA ASP A 134 -5.11 12.89 16.39
C ASP A 134 -6.65 13.01 16.53
N GLN A 135 -7.43 12.41 15.64
CA GLN A 135 -8.89 12.32 15.80
C GLN A 135 -9.28 11.59 17.10
N LYS A 136 -8.59 10.48 17.41
CA LYS A 136 -8.81 9.73 18.66
C LYS A 136 -8.47 10.56 19.91
N LYS A 137 -7.41 11.37 19.86
CA LYS A 137 -7.02 12.28 20.96
C LYS A 137 -8.00 13.44 21.14
N MET A 138 -8.58 13.94 20.05
CA MET A 138 -9.53 15.05 20.09
C MET A 138 -10.96 14.63 20.43
N GLY A 139 -11.25 13.32 20.52
CA GLY A 139 -12.57 12.80 20.91
C GLY A 139 -13.70 13.19 19.94
N VAL A 140 -13.36 13.59 18.71
CA VAL A 140 -14.35 14.01 17.71
C VAL A 140 -14.89 12.78 16.99
N SER A 141 -16.01 12.26 17.47
CA SER A 141 -16.83 11.32 16.69
C SER A 141 -17.60 12.13 15.65
N PHE A 142 -17.10 12.24 14.43
CA PHE A 142 -17.90 12.74 13.32
C PHE A 142 -18.99 11.71 13.02
N ASN A 143 -20.22 12.01 13.44
CA ASN A 143 -21.39 11.22 13.11
C ASN A 143 -21.78 11.56 11.66
N GLU A 144 -21.08 10.99 10.69
CA GLU A 144 -21.40 11.19 9.28
C GLU A 144 -22.61 10.33 8.91
N GLY A 145 -23.69 11.00 8.52
CA GLY A 145 -24.98 10.38 8.23
C GLY A 145 -24.90 9.45 7.03
N THR A 146 -25.52 8.28 7.19
CA THR A 146 -25.98 7.34 6.16
C THR A 146 -25.93 7.87 4.71
N VAL A 147 -24.87 7.54 4.01
CA VAL A 147 -24.88 7.29 2.56
C VAL A 147 -24.32 5.89 2.41
N ASN A 148 -25.10 5.00 1.78
CA ASN A 148 -24.70 3.64 1.47
C ASN A 148 -23.49 3.67 0.51
N ASP A 149 -22.29 3.77 1.06
CA ASP A 149 -21.07 3.32 0.43
C ASP A 149 -20.71 2.00 1.11
N ASN A 150 -20.38 0.96 0.34
CA ASN A 150 -19.84 -0.29 0.88
C ASN A 150 -18.38 -0.05 1.32
N HIS A 151 -18.15 0.97 2.15
CA HIS A 151 -16.91 1.15 2.86
C HIS A 151 -16.91 0.10 3.97
N ILE A 152 -16.24 -1.00 3.72
CA ILE A 152 -15.85 -1.91 4.78
C ILE A 152 -14.91 -1.07 5.65
N ASP A 153 -15.45 -0.55 6.76
CA ASP A 153 -14.66 -0.03 7.86
C ASP A 153 -13.81 -1.19 8.40
N ASP A 154 -12.71 -1.47 7.71
CA ASP A 154 -11.63 -2.31 8.16
C ASP A 154 -10.98 -1.54 9.33
N ASP A 155 -11.54 -1.68 10.54
CA ASP A 155 -10.85 -1.49 11.81
C ASP A 155 -9.71 -2.52 11.90
N ASP A 156 -8.71 -2.35 11.04
CA ASP A 156 -7.42 -3.03 11.09
C ASP A 156 -6.50 -2.16 11.94
N SER A 157 -6.91 -1.94 13.20
CA SER A 157 -5.98 -1.66 14.28
C SER A 157 -5.09 -2.90 14.43
N ASP A 158 -4.12 -3.02 13.52
CA ASP A 158 -2.97 -3.91 13.61
C ASP A 158 -2.10 -3.43 14.79
N SER A 159 -2.60 -3.65 16.00
CA SER A 159 -1.91 -3.39 17.26
C SER A 159 -1.02 -4.55 17.67
N ASP A 160 -0.62 -5.42 16.73
CA ASP A 160 0.33 -6.52 16.95
C ASP A 160 1.58 -6.36 16.05
N ILE A 161 2.07 -5.13 15.89
CA ILE A 161 3.50 -4.89 15.67
C ILE A 161 4.14 -4.74 17.06
N ASP A 162 4.23 -5.86 17.78
CA ASP A 162 5.23 -5.99 18.83
C ASP A 162 6.46 -6.70 18.22
N ASP A 163 7.59 -6.00 18.30
CA ASP A 163 8.95 -6.53 18.27
C ASP A 163 9.60 -6.93 16.93
N GLU A 164 9.63 -6.00 15.97
CA GLU A 164 10.89 -5.76 15.28
C GLU A 164 11.12 -4.26 15.15
N GLU A 165 11.87 -3.72 16.12
CA GLU A 165 12.36 -2.35 16.14
C GLU A 165 13.36 -2.16 14.99
N THR A 166 12.88 -2.06 13.75
CA THR A 166 13.62 -1.32 12.73
C THR A 166 13.58 0.15 13.15
N VAL A 167 14.62 0.56 13.89
CA VAL A 167 14.93 1.96 14.19
C VAL A 167 15.11 2.69 12.86
N LEU A 168 14.01 3.17 12.26
CA LEU A 168 14.07 4.07 11.12
C LEU A 168 14.43 5.46 11.66
N MET A 169 15.74 5.70 11.78
CA MET A 169 16.32 6.97 12.19
C MET A 169 16.22 7.98 11.04
N TYR A 170 15.02 8.43 10.67
CA TYR A 170 14.89 9.53 9.70
C TYR A 170 13.82 10.54 10.12
N GLY A 171 14.33 11.62 10.71
CA GLY A 171 13.72 12.91 10.95
C GLY A 171 14.85 13.89 11.26
N PRO A 172 14.70 15.21 11.05
CA PRO A 172 15.71 16.16 11.50
C PRO A 172 15.92 15.96 13.00
N VAL A 173 17.14 15.62 13.40
CA VAL A 173 17.51 15.45 14.80
C VAL A 173 17.16 16.76 15.52
N PRO A 174 16.38 16.73 16.61
CA PRO A 174 16.12 17.94 17.38
C PRO A 174 17.47 18.51 17.82
N GLN A 175 17.86 19.60 17.17
CA GLN A 175 19.09 20.30 17.50
C GLN A 175 18.82 20.97 18.84
N ILE A 176 19.44 20.46 19.92
CA ILE A 176 19.39 21.13 21.22
C ILE A 176 20.12 22.45 21.03
N VAL A 177 19.36 23.53 20.86
CA VAL A 177 19.89 24.89 20.86
C VAL A 177 20.18 25.20 22.33
N THR A 178 21.41 24.96 22.79
CA THR A 178 21.88 25.37 24.12
C THR A 178 22.15 26.87 24.19
N ASN A 179 21.42 27.67 23.41
CA ASN A 179 21.59 29.11 23.44
C ASN A 179 20.79 29.60 24.64
N ASP A 180 21.46 29.76 25.78
CA ASP A 180 20.99 30.56 26.91
C ASP A 180 20.86 32.02 26.45
N LEU A 181 19.86 32.27 25.61
CA LEU A 181 19.48 33.60 25.18
C LEU A 181 18.89 34.28 26.42
N LYS A 182 19.73 35.06 27.10
CA LYS A 182 19.22 36.13 27.97
C LYS A 182 18.18 36.90 27.18
N SER A 183 16.98 37.06 27.76
CA SER A 183 15.96 37.90 27.17
C SER A 183 16.56 39.27 26.90
N LEU A 184 16.27 39.89 25.75
CA LEU A 184 16.66 41.27 25.44
C LEU A 184 16.34 42.23 26.60
N ASP A 185 15.28 41.92 27.34
CA ASP A 185 14.85 42.64 28.55
C ASP A 185 15.89 42.62 29.68
N GLU A 186 16.62 41.52 29.86
CA GLU A 186 17.70 41.40 30.86
C GLU A 186 18.96 42.20 30.49
N MET A 187 19.25 42.36 29.19
CA MET A 187 20.42 43.13 28.74
C MET A 187 20.23 44.64 28.84
N VAL A 188 18.99 45.12 28.73
CA VAL A 188 18.68 46.56 28.77
C VAL A 188 18.48 47.08 30.19
N SER A 189 18.16 46.21 31.15
CA SER A 189 18.00 46.60 32.57
C SER A 189 19.32 46.91 33.30
N THR A 190 20.48 46.72 32.66
CA THR A 190 21.81 46.93 33.28
C THR A 190 22.57 48.12 32.68
N ILE A 191 21.89 49.07 32.01
CA ILE A 191 22.47 50.35 31.57
C ILE A 191 21.72 51.52 32.19
#